data_AF-B8KVL3-F1
#
_entry.id   AF-B8KVL3-F1
#
_cell.length_a   1.000
_cell.length_b   1.000
_cell.length_c   1.000
_cell.angle_alpha   90.00
_cell.angle_beta   90.00
_cell.angle_gamma   90.00
#
_symmetry.space_group_name_H-M   'P 1'
#
loop_
_entity.id
_entity.type
_entity.pdbx_description
1 polymer ?
#
loop_
_entity_poly.entity_id
_entity_poly.type
_entity_poly.pdbx_seq_one_letter_code
_entity_poly.pdbx_strand_id
1 'polypeptide(L)'
;MELKFLESAKKDWVLNDAEAAASVAFLSTVDALRYMREGELPHALHFAGEALEAARSVLFDHNVARPTDVDRYARAAALLCKILTARGMDELVEPFAGNFAADCEALIQSGVSPRLVVPFIERIVESDSGSFDDTPTSHNYGFTLTLRDNAQVH
;
A
#
# COMPACT_ATOMS: atom_id res chain seq x y z
N MET A 1 -10.76 12.86 -6.67
CA MET A 1 -9.60 13.66 -6.22
C MET A 1 -8.39 12.76 -6.31
N GLU A 2 -7.43 13.04 -7.20
CA GLU A 2 -6.17 12.29 -7.27
C GLU A 2 -5.19 12.92 -6.28
N LEU A 3 -5.01 12.32 -5.11
CA LEU A 3 -3.85 12.65 -4.30
C LEU A 3 -2.62 12.15 -5.07
N LYS A 4 -1.60 13.01 -5.20
CA LYS A 4 -0.34 12.72 -5.89
C LYS A 4 0.80 12.82 -4.90
N PHE A 5 1.36 11.68 -4.54
CA PHE A 5 2.36 11.50 -3.51
C PHE A 5 3.68 11.00 -4.08
N LEU A 6 3.67 10.31 -5.24
CA LEU A 6 4.92 9.98 -5.93
C LEU A 6 5.58 11.25 -6.47
N GLU A 7 6.80 11.49 -6.01
CA GLU A 7 7.69 12.46 -6.65
C GLU A 7 7.92 12.09 -8.12
N SER A 8 8.00 13.10 -8.99
CA SER A 8 8.10 12.93 -10.44
C SER A 8 9.21 11.97 -10.87
N ALA A 9 10.36 11.99 -10.17
CA ALA A 9 11.50 11.12 -10.47
C ALA A 9 11.24 9.64 -10.13
N LYS A 10 10.49 9.35 -9.05
CA LYS A 10 10.12 7.99 -8.67
C LYS A 10 9.00 7.43 -9.55
N LYS A 11 8.13 8.32 -10.05
CA LYS A 11 7.00 7.95 -10.90
C LYS A 11 7.43 7.24 -12.18
N ASP A 12 8.45 7.74 -12.87
CA ASP A 12 8.97 7.11 -14.08
C ASP A 12 9.51 5.70 -13.79
N TRP A 13 10.18 5.52 -12.66
CA TRP A 13 10.71 4.22 -12.28
C TRP A 13 9.60 3.21 -11.95
N VAL A 14 8.61 3.63 -11.16
CA VAL A 14 7.43 2.83 -10.80
C VAL A 14 6.58 2.45 -12.02
N LEU A 15 6.45 3.34 -13.01
CA LEU A 15 5.65 3.06 -14.20
C LEU A 15 6.35 2.11 -15.20
N ASN A 16 7.67 2.04 -15.18
CA ASN A 16 8.42 1.22 -16.14
C ASN A 16 8.82 -0.17 -15.60
N ASP A 17 8.72 -0.40 -14.29
CA ASP A 17 9.14 -1.66 -13.66
C ASP A 17 8.21 -2.08 -12.53
N ALA A 18 7.56 -3.25 -12.70
CA ALA A 18 6.63 -3.82 -11.73
C ALA A 18 7.30 -4.25 -10.41
N GLU A 19 8.56 -4.69 -10.45
CA GLU A 19 9.31 -5.07 -9.26
C GLU A 19 9.76 -3.83 -8.47
N ALA A 20 10.15 -2.77 -9.18
CA ALA A 20 10.40 -1.47 -8.58
C ALA A 20 9.13 -0.92 -7.91
N ALA A 21 7.99 -0.96 -8.60
CA ALA A 21 6.70 -0.54 -8.05
C ALA A 21 6.32 -1.33 -6.79
N ALA A 22 6.48 -2.66 -6.80
CA ALA A 22 6.23 -3.49 -5.62
C ALA A 22 7.19 -3.18 -4.46
N SER A 23 8.45 -2.86 -4.76
CA SER A 23 9.46 -2.51 -3.76
C SER A 23 9.18 -1.15 -3.11
N VAL A 24 8.80 -0.15 -3.92
CA VAL A 24 8.36 1.17 -3.42
C VAL A 24 7.12 0.99 -2.56
N ALA A 25 6.11 0.25 -3.03
CA ALA A 25 4.91 -0.03 -2.24
C ALA A 25 5.22 -0.61 -0.86
N PHE A 26 6.15 -1.58 -0.80
CA PHE A 26 6.56 -2.21 0.45
C PHE A 26 7.34 -1.25 1.36
N LEU A 27 8.42 -0.63 0.86
CA LEU A 27 9.29 0.22 1.67
C LEU A 27 8.55 1.45 2.20
N SER A 28 7.74 2.09 1.37
CA SER A 28 6.96 3.26 1.77
C SER A 28 5.86 2.89 2.78
N THR A 29 5.30 1.67 2.73
CA THR A 29 4.41 1.17 3.80
C THR A 29 5.14 1.06 5.14
N VAL A 30 6.38 0.53 5.12
CA VAL A 30 7.20 0.40 6.33
C VAL A 30 7.54 1.77 6.92
N ASP A 31 7.94 2.73 6.08
CA ASP A 31 8.23 4.10 6.53
C ASP A 31 6.99 4.81 7.06
N ALA A 32 5.84 4.66 6.38
CA ALA A 32 4.59 5.23 6.86
C ALA A 32 4.21 4.73 8.26
N LEU A 33 4.32 3.41 8.50
CA LEU A 33 4.08 2.82 9.82
C LEU A 33 5.09 3.30 10.87
N ARG A 34 6.37 3.46 10.49
CA ARG A 34 7.40 4.00 11.39
C ARG A 34 7.06 5.43 11.80
N TYR A 35 6.83 6.33 10.86
CA TYR A 35 6.48 7.72 11.15
C TYR A 35 5.15 7.86 11.89
N MET A 36 4.17 6.99 11.60
CA MET A 36 2.92 6.97 12.35
C MET A 36 3.14 6.67 13.84
N ARG A 37 4.00 5.68 14.15
CA ARG A 37 4.36 5.35 15.55
C ARG A 37 5.17 6.45 16.23
N GLU A 38 5.96 7.19 15.47
CA GLU A 38 6.72 8.35 15.94
C GLU A 38 5.83 9.60 16.13
N GLY A 39 4.57 9.59 15.70
CA GLY A 39 3.66 10.73 15.75
C GLY A 39 3.90 11.78 14.65
N GLU A 40 4.77 11.47 13.69
CA GLU A 40 5.16 12.29 12.54
C GLU A 40 4.11 12.16 11.41
N LEU A 41 2.86 12.53 11.71
CA LEU A 41 1.71 12.29 10.82
C LEU A 41 1.85 12.87 9.39
N PRO A 42 2.49 14.04 9.15
CA PRO A 42 2.74 14.52 7.79
C PRO A 42 3.65 13.61 6.97
N HIS A 43 4.73 13.10 7.58
CA HIS A 43 5.62 12.13 6.93
C HIS A 43 4.91 10.80 6.71
N ALA A 44 4.17 10.31 7.72
CA ALA A 44 3.38 9.10 7.60
C ALA A 44 2.40 9.19 6.42
N LEU A 45 1.71 10.34 6.27
CA LEU A 45 0.76 10.56 5.18
C LEU A 45 1.44 10.51 3.81
N HIS A 46 2.59 11.16 3.68
CA HIS A 46 3.35 11.16 2.43
C HIS A 46 3.73 9.74 2.01
N PHE A 47 4.32 8.96 2.92
CA PHE A 47 4.75 7.59 2.62
C PHE A 47 3.59 6.62 2.41
N ALA A 48 2.46 6.79 3.12
CA ALA A 48 1.27 5.97 2.90
C ALA A 48 0.67 6.23 1.52
N GLY A 49 0.65 7.49 1.09
CA GLY A 49 0.24 7.88 -0.24
C GLY A 49 1.17 7.34 -1.33
N GLU A 50 2.49 7.42 -1.13
CA GLU A 50 3.49 6.85 -2.03
C GLU A 50 3.31 5.33 -2.17
N ALA A 51 3.10 4.63 -1.05
CA ALA A 51 2.85 3.20 -1.03
C ALA A 51 1.60 2.82 -1.83
N LEU A 52 0.52 3.60 -1.66
CA LEU A 52 -0.75 3.38 -2.33
C LEU A 52 -0.60 3.52 -3.85
N GLU A 53 0.02 4.60 -4.32
CA GLU A 53 0.21 4.83 -5.75
C GLU A 53 1.08 3.77 -6.41
N ALA A 54 2.17 3.38 -5.74
CA ALA A 54 3.03 2.33 -6.25
C ALA A 54 2.31 0.97 -6.30
N ALA A 55 1.55 0.62 -5.27
CA ALA A 55 0.75 -0.61 -5.25
C ALA A 55 -0.36 -0.60 -6.32
N ARG A 56 -0.98 0.57 -6.55
CA ARG A 56 -1.95 0.76 -7.62
C ARG A 56 -1.31 0.55 -8.99
N SER A 57 -0.12 1.09 -9.23
CA SER A 57 0.62 0.89 -10.48
C SER A 57 0.88 -0.59 -10.77
N VAL A 58 1.30 -1.37 -9.75
CA VAL A 58 1.47 -2.83 -9.90
C VAL A 58 0.19 -3.50 -10.43
N LEU A 59 -0.96 -3.12 -9.87
CA LEU A 59 -2.24 -3.74 -10.19
C LEU A 59 -2.82 -3.29 -11.54
N PHE A 60 -2.74 -1.99 -11.86
CA PHE A 60 -3.48 -1.40 -12.98
C PHE A 60 -2.59 -1.04 -14.18
N ASP A 61 -1.36 -0.57 -13.95
CA ASP A 61 -0.45 -0.18 -15.02
C ASP A 61 0.35 -1.39 -15.52
N HIS A 62 0.81 -2.23 -14.59
CA HIS A 62 1.55 -3.47 -14.91
C HIS A 62 0.66 -4.71 -15.04
N ASN A 63 -0.62 -4.59 -14.65
CA ASN A 63 -1.61 -5.68 -14.69
C ASN A 63 -1.16 -6.95 -13.92
N VAL A 64 -0.46 -6.77 -12.78
CA VAL A 64 0.02 -7.86 -11.92
C VAL A 64 -0.90 -8.00 -10.71
N ALA A 65 -1.88 -8.89 -10.78
CA ALA A 65 -2.86 -9.10 -9.71
C ALA A 65 -2.58 -10.36 -8.86
N ARG A 66 -1.35 -10.50 -8.34
CA ARG A 66 -1.07 -11.59 -7.38
C ARG A 66 -1.75 -11.28 -6.04
N PRO A 67 -2.12 -12.31 -5.24
CA PRO A 67 -2.73 -12.10 -3.93
C PRO A 67 -1.94 -11.14 -3.02
N THR A 68 -0.61 -11.19 -3.10
CA THR A 68 0.30 -10.30 -2.35
C THR A 68 0.21 -8.84 -2.78
N ASP A 69 -0.03 -8.57 -4.06
CA ASP A 69 -0.09 -7.19 -4.58
C ASP A 69 -1.44 -6.55 -4.25
N VAL A 70 -2.52 -7.34 -4.28
CA VAL A 70 -3.84 -6.93 -3.78
C VAL A 70 -3.78 -6.61 -2.28
N ASP A 71 -3.12 -7.45 -1.48
CA ASP A 71 -2.91 -7.19 -0.04
C ASP A 71 -2.09 -5.92 0.21
N ARG A 72 -1.02 -5.68 -0.56
CA ARG A 72 -0.23 -4.44 -0.47
C ARG A 72 -1.08 -3.20 -0.75
N TYR A 73 -1.88 -3.23 -1.82
CA TYR A 73 -2.74 -2.11 -2.17
C TYR A 73 -3.76 -1.81 -1.07
N ALA A 74 -4.41 -2.85 -0.56
CA ALA A 74 -5.36 -2.71 0.52
C ALA A 74 -4.75 -2.21 1.83
N ARG A 75 -3.56 -2.70 2.21
CA ARG A 75 -2.86 -2.24 3.42
C ARG A 75 -2.48 -0.77 3.31
N ALA A 76 -1.96 -0.34 2.15
CA ALA A 76 -1.64 1.06 1.91
C ALA A 76 -2.88 1.94 2.01
N ALA A 77 -4.02 1.50 1.45
CA ALA A 77 -5.28 2.22 1.53
C ALA A 77 -5.81 2.33 2.98
N ALA A 78 -5.80 1.24 3.74
CA ALA A 78 -6.22 1.25 5.14
C ALA A 78 -5.30 2.14 6.00
N LEU A 79 -3.99 2.08 5.79
CA LEU A 79 -3.03 2.94 6.48
C LEU A 79 -3.26 4.41 6.16
N LEU A 80 -3.54 4.74 4.89
CA LEU A 80 -3.86 6.10 4.48
C LEU A 80 -5.10 6.63 5.19
N CYS A 81 -6.20 5.86 5.24
CA CYS A 81 -7.41 6.22 5.99
C CYS A 81 -7.11 6.48 7.48
N LYS A 82 -6.37 5.56 8.12
CA LYS A 82 -5.99 5.66 9.53
C LYS A 82 -5.22 6.96 9.81
N ILE A 83 -4.31 7.34 8.91
CA ILE A 83 -3.53 8.57 9.04
C ILE A 83 -4.38 9.82 8.77
N LEU A 84 -5.28 9.78 7.79
CA LEU A 84 -6.21 10.88 7.51
C LEU A 84 -7.11 11.17 8.73
N THR A 85 -7.71 10.14 9.32
CA THR A 85 -8.51 10.28 10.55
C THR A 85 -7.65 10.75 11.74
N ALA A 86 -6.45 10.21 11.93
CA ALA A 86 -5.55 10.67 12.98
C ALA A 86 -5.15 12.17 12.83
N ARG A 87 -5.21 12.71 11.61
CA ARG A 87 -4.97 14.13 11.30
C ARG A 87 -6.24 14.99 11.35
N GLY A 88 -7.42 14.40 11.63
CA GLY A 88 -8.70 15.09 11.61
C GLY A 88 -9.15 15.52 10.22
N MET A 89 -8.78 14.75 9.19
CA MET A 89 -9.14 14.96 7.78
C MET A 89 -10.20 13.95 7.33
N ASP A 90 -11.21 13.72 8.18
CA ASP A 90 -12.24 12.69 7.96
C ASP A 90 -13.08 12.96 6.70
N GLU A 91 -13.21 14.23 6.30
CA GLU A 91 -13.87 14.64 5.06
C GLU A 91 -13.20 14.09 3.79
N LEU A 92 -11.94 13.65 3.89
CA LEU A 92 -11.20 13.05 2.78
C LEU A 92 -11.34 11.52 2.74
N VAL A 93 -11.79 10.89 3.83
CA VAL A 93 -11.87 9.43 3.94
C VAL A 93 -13.01 8.88 3.10
N GLU A 94 -14.20 9.48 3.16
CA GLU A 94 -15.37 9.05 2.38
C GLU A 94 -15.11 9.08 0.85
N PRO A 95 -14.66 10.21 0.25
CA PRO A 95 -14.38 10.23 -1.19
C PRO A 95 -13.22 9.30 -1.57
N PHE A 96 -12.26 9.07 -0.67
CA PHE A 96 -11.20 8.10 -0.87
C PHE A 96 -11.74 6.66 -0.91
N ALA A 97 -12.54 6.27 0.08
CA ALA A 97 -13.14 4.95 0.17
C ALA A 97 -14.01 4.64 -1.06
N GLY A 98 -14.75 5.64 -1.57
CA GLY A 98 -15.50 5.51 -2.82
C GLY A 98 -14.62 5.18 -4.04
N ASN A 99 -13.48 5.86 -4.20
CA ASN A 99 -12.55 5.56 -5.29
C ASN A 99 -11.88 4.19 -5.11
N PHE A 100 -11.52 3.83 -3.88
CA PHE A 100 -10.95 2.52 -3.57
C PHE A 100 -11.94 1.39 -3.89
N ALA A 101 -13.22 1.56 -3.55
CA ALA A 101 -14.26 0.60 -3.89
C ALA A 101 -14.42 0.43 -5.41
N ALA A 102 -14.35 1.51 -6.19
CA ALA A 102 -14.36 1.46 -7.65
C ALA A 102 -13.14 0.72 -8.22
N ASP A 103 -11.94 0.95 -7.67
CA ASP A 103 -10.74 0.20 -8.04
C ASP A 103 -10.90 -1.30 -7.71
N CYS A 104 -11.46 -1.63 -6.54
CA CYS A 104 -11.77 -3.01 -6.16
C CYS A 104 -12.76 -3.68 -7.12
N GLU A 105 -13.81 -2.98 -7.53
CA GLU A 105 -14.76 -3.46 -8.52
C GLU A 105 -14.07 -3.75 -9.86
N ALA A 106 -13.19 -2.84 -10.32
CA ALA A 106 -12.43 -3.02 -11.55
C ALA A 106 -11.50 -4.26 -11.50
N LEU A 107 -10.87 -4.52 -10.35
CA LEU A 107 -10.06 -5.74 -10.14
C LEU A 107 -10.90 -7.01 -10.22
N ILE A 108 -12.09 -6.99 -9.62
CA ILE A 108 -13.01 -8.14 -9.70
C ILE A 108 -13.44 -8.38 -11.16
N GLN A 109 -13.77 -7.30 -11.89
CA GLN A 109 -14.15 -7.37 -13.30
C GLN A 109 -13.01 -7.86 -14.20
N SER A 110 -11.74 -7.60 -13.84
CA SER A 110 -10.57 -8.10 -14.57
C SER A 110 -10.22 -9.56 -14.24
N GLY A 111 -10.94 -10.20 -13.32
CA GLY A 111 -10.80 -11.62 -12.98
C GLY A 111 -10.11 -11.91 -11.66
N VAL A 112 -9.80 -10.88 -10.85
CA VAL A 112 -9.32 -11.09 -9.48
C VAL A 112 -10.44 -11.68 -8.63
N SER A 113 -10.13 -12.72 -7.87
CA SER A 113 -11.12 -13.38 -7.00
C SER A 113 -11.70 -12.38 -5.99
N PRO A 114 -13.03 -12.22 -5.89
CA PRO A 114 -13.67 -11.37 -4.88
C PRO A 114 -13.25 -11.72 -3.45
N ARG A 115 -12.91 -12.99 -3.18
CA ARG A 115 -12.42 -13.43 -1.86
C ARG A 115 -11.11 -12.77 -1.45
N LEU A 116 -10.33 -12.27 -2.41
CA LEU A 116 -9.10 -11.53 -2.16
C LEU A 116 -9.34 -10.03 -1.99
N VAL A 117 -10.50 -9.50 -2.40
CA VAL A 117 -10.73 -8.05 -2.47
C VAL A 117 -11.72 -7.60 -1.39
N VAL A 118 -12.80 -8.35 -1.20
CA VAL A 118 -13.90 -8.03 -0.26
C VAL A 118 -13.44 -7.83 1.19
N PRO A 119 -12.57 -8.68 1.78
CA PRO A 119 -12.12 -8.51 3.16
C PRO A 119 -11.39 -7.18 3.43
N PHE A 120 -10.89 -6.53 2.39
CA PHE A 120 -10.17 -5.26 2.51
C PHE A 120 -11.10 -4.05 2.48
N ILE A 121 -12.18 -4.12 1.71
CA ILE A 121 -13.26 -3.13 1.75
C ILE A 121 -13.89 -3.14 3.14
N GLU A 122 -14.16 -4.33 3.69
CA GLU A 122 -14.67 -4.50 5.05
C GLU A 122 -13.74 -3.85 6.08
N ARG A 123 -12.42 -4.06 6.00
CA ARG A 123 -11.46 -3.42 6.92
C ARG A 123 -11.43 -1.89 6.84
N ILE A 124 -11.57 -1.30 5.66
CA ILE A 124 -11.59 0.17 5.53
C ILE A 124 -12.87 0.74 6.15
N VAL A 125 -14.00 0.04 5.99
CA VAL A 125 -15.28 0.43 6.60
C VAL A 125 -15.28 0.19 8.12
N GLU A 126 -14.65 -0.88 8.60
CA GLU A 126 -14.60 -1.25 10.03
C GLU A 126 -13.52 -0.51 10.83
N SER A 127 -12.58 0.18 10.17
CA SER A 127 -11.50 0.94 10.82
C SER A 127 -12.00 2.09 11.72
N ASP A 128 -13.30 2.39 11.68
CA ASP A 128 -13.99 3.28 12.62
C ASP A 128 -14.14 2.66 14.04
N SER A 129 -13.84 1.37 14.22
CA SER A 129 -14.12 0.63 15.48
C SER A 129 -12.89 0.08 16.25
N GLY A 130 -11.68 0.38 15.79
CA GLY A 130 -10.45 0.18 16.57
C GLY A 130 -9.78 -1.19 16.46
N SER A 131 -8.44 -1.16 16.64
CA SER A 131 -7.49 -2.28 16.62
C SER A 131 -7.20 -2.89 15.22
N PHE A 132 -6.41 -2.17 14.42
CA PHE A 132 -5.68 -2.77 13.30
C PHE A 132 -4.50 -3.58 13.88
N ASP A 133 -4.43 -4.86 13.58
CA ASP A 133 -3.25 -5.67 13.91
C ASP A 133 -2.09 -5.19 13.02
N ASP A 134 -1.28 -4.28 13.57
CA ASP A 134 -0.13 -3.62 12.91
C ASP A 134 1.04 -4.60 12.66
N THR A 135 0.85 -5.92 12.80
CA THR A 135 1.87 -6.88 12.36
C THR A 135 1.89 -6.95 10.83
N PRO A 136 3.00 -6.54 10.16
CA PRO A 136 3.22 -6.95 8.79
C PRO A 136 3.27 -8.47 8.83
N THR A 137 2.23 -9.13 8.31
CA THR A 137 2.18 -10.57 8.29
C THR A 137 3.28 -11.00 7.33
N SER A 138 4.43 -11.40 7.88
CA SER A 138 5.46 -12.14 7.19
C SER A 138 4.85 -13.50 6.84
N HIS A 139 3.97 -13.51 5.85
CA HIS A 139 3.67 -14.71 5.12
C HIS A 139 4.92 -14.98 4.29
N ASN A 140 5.74 -15.82 4.90
CA ASN A 140 7.00 -16.34 4.43
C ASN A 140 6.78 -17.14 3.13
N TYR A 141 6.52 -16.44 2.04
CA TYR A 141 6.50 -17.00 0.69
C TYR A 141 7.81 -16.63 0.01
N GLY A 142 8.87 -17.32 0.43
CA GLY A 142 10.10 -17.55 -0.34
C GLY A 142 10.74 -16.33 -1.01
N PHE A 143 11.35 -15.44 -0.23
CA PHE A 143 12.47 -14.64 -0.72
C PHE A 143 13.72 -15.06 0.04
N THR A 144 14.42 -16.07 -0.47
CA THR A 144 15.77 -16.41 -0.03
C THR A 144 16.70 -15.30 -0.51
N LEU A 145 16.84 -14.25 0.29
CA LEU A 145 17.89 -13.27 0.12
C LEU A 145 19.19 -13.95 0.55
N THR A 146 19.85 -14.67 -0.37
CA THR A 146 21.26 -15.02 -0.22
C THR A 146 22.08 -13.73 -0.28
N LEU A 147 22.17 -13.04 0.86
CA LEU A 147 23.31 -12.20 1.18
C LEU A 147 24.53 -13.13 1.21
N ARG A 148 25.25 -13.22 0.08
CA ARG A 148 26.61 -13.72 0.10
C ARG A 148 27.46 -12.67 0.82
N ASP A 149 27.76 -12.97 2.08
CA ASP A 149 28.96 -12.52 2.74
C ASP A 149 30.14 -12.63 1.77
N ASN A 150 30.77 -11.50 1.47
CA ASN A 150 32.15 -11.46 1.01
C ASN A 150 32.85 -10.33 1.76
N ALA A 151 33.02 -10.57 3.05
CA ALA A 151 34.09 -9.99 3.84
C ALA A 151 35.05 -11.12 4.25
N GLN A 152 36.03 -11.44 3.40
CA GLN A 152 37.34 -11.96 3.80
C GLN A 152 38.38 -11.50 2.76
N VAL A 153 39.24 -10.55 3.13
CA VAL A 153 40.64 -10.80 3.52
C VAL A 153 41.51 -11.16 2.31
N HIS A 154 42.24 -10.18 1.80
CA HIS A 154 43.69 -10.25 1.57
C HIS A 154 44.28 -8.84 1.53
#